data_AF-A0A439LV93-F1
#
_entry.id   AF-A0A439LV93-F1
#
_cell.length_a   1.000
_cell.length_b   1.000
_cell.length_c   1.000
_cell.angle_alpha   90.00
_cell.angle_beta   90.00
_cell.angle_gamma   90.00
#
_symmetry.space_group_name_H-M   'P 1'
#
loop_
_entity.id
_entity.type
_entity.pdbx_description
1 polymer ?
#
loop_
_entity_poly.entity_id
_entity_poly.type
_entity_poly.pdbx_seq_one_letter_code
_entity_poly.pdbx_strand_id
1 'polypeptide(L)'
;MEDFYMSVYRDGPASSLFWPVSFDGTVSLEELAGDPYVSAELAKALPSAHSGSCVAWGIPFEIGRPVLLRDQPVTVTISPATAQWFVFLHTSDIRSLAADANGFISPMRGMGQLGEHAADYVLIYDDGTEERTQIRRRYQVGSFQFRWGEQCLQAVTAKKPRALSLNTREQTRLINDATAQSPAVQWGERQTQLIFEEATPYHNFVWAFQNPHPEKPVKALRFEPVSGTLLISAVAAGNARSMPLQWQKRKKALLRMPFKLGFDSAQEQSLLDHVQLDLGQLISMSPRLVYPVEDWEKTRQNLEPDTTFSEVVVEYASHEDAAFHIGDGTRILVRDLGKCTSQNDLSLEPIAPADQRVILRVVEAGTKKLLPVKLHVHGPIGEYLAPLDRMRNPNPEWFENYSPDFFHGNHLSTYISGFAIIDLPLGEIFLEITKGFEVKPIRKTFNITPETKEITVEIEKALHWRENGWVTADTHVHFLSPATAMLEGAAEGVNVIN
;
A
#
# COMPACT_ATOMS: atom_id res chain seq x y z
N MET A 1 41.00 1.08 -7.95
CA MET A 1 40.15 0.11 -7.24
C MET A 1 39.34 0.92 -6.27
N GLU A 2 38.26 1.51 -6.78
CA GLU A 2 37.22 2.08 -5.93
C GLU A 2 36.36 0.90 -5.49
N ASP A 3 36.27 0.69 -4.18
CA ASP A 3 35.31 -0.24 -3.58
C ASP A 3 33.91 0.25 -3.94
N PHE A 4 33.31 -0.33 -4.98
CA PHE A 4 31.87 -0.27 -5.18
C PHE A 4 31.23 -0.95 -3.96
N TYR A 5 30.83 -0.14 -2.98
CA TYR A 5 29.92 -0.57 -1.93
C TYR A 5 28.65 -1.07 -2.62
N MET A 6 28.56 -2.38 -2.85
CA MET A 6 27.34 -3.03 -3.31
C MET A 6 26.27 -2.78 -2.24
N SER A 7 25.28 -1.96 -2.56
CA SER A 7 24.21 -1.65 -1.61
C SER A 7 23.39 -2.92 -1.36
N VAL A 8 23.45 -3.41 -0.12
CA VAL A 8 22.62 -4.51 0.38
C VAL A 8 21.15 -4.15 0.19
N TYR A 9 20.45 -4.87 -0.68
CA TYR A 9 19.03 -4.61 -0.95
C TYR A 9 18.18 -4.99 0.27
N ARG A 10 17.44 -4.02 0.83
CA ARG A 10 16.52 -4.23 1.97
C ARG A 10 15.28 -3.38 1.83
N ASP A 11 14.11 -4.01 1.80
CA ASP A 11 12.80 -3.34 1.73
C ASP A 11 12.03 -3.35 3.06
N GLY A 12 12.77 -3.46 4.17
CA GLY A 12 12.26 -3.50 5.53
C GLY A 12 12.99 -4.54 6.40
N PRO A 13 12.48 -4.78 7.60
CA PRO A 13 13.02 -5.80 8.50
C PRO A 13 12.72 -7.21 7.97
N ALA A 14 13.64 -8.13 8.23
CA ALA A 14 13.44 -9.55 7.93
C ALA A 14 12.51 -10.19 8.95
N SER A 15 11.51 -10.91 8.46
CA SER A 15 10.62 -11.69 9.32
C SER A 15 11.35 -12.89 9.89
N SER A 16 11.16 -13.14 11.20
CA SER A 16 11.72 -14.30 11.89
C SER A 16 11.09 -15.64 11.45
N LEU A 17 10.07 -15.60 10.59
CA LEU A 17 9.36 -16.79 10.10
C LEU A 17 10.03 -17.44 8.89
N PHE A 18 11.03 -16.76 8.33
CA PHE A 18 11.75 -17.18 7.15
C PHE A 18 13.25 -17.16 7.41
N TRP A 19 13.98 -18.02 6.72
CA TRP A 19 15.43 -18.05 6.73
C TRP A 19 15.96 -18.34 5.31
N PRO A 20 17.13 -17.79 4.94
CA PRO A 20 17.76 -18.12 3.67
C PRO A 20 18.10 -19.61 3.57
N VAL A 21 17.93 -20.18 2.37
CA VAL A 21 18.37 -21.53 2.04
C VAL A 21 19.68 -21.40 1.25
N SER A 22 20.79 -21.75 1.89
CA SER A 22 22.10 -21.73 1.23
C SER A 22 22.24 -22.87 0.22
N PHE A 23 22.69 -22.53 -0.98
CA PHE A 23 23.14 -23.46 -2.00
C PHE A 23 24.29 -22.86 -2.81
N ASP A 24 25.09 -23.71 -3.45
CA ASP A 24 26.07 -23.29 -4.45
C ASP A 24 25.44 -23.42 -5.83
N GLY A 25 25.19 -22.29 -6.49
CA GLY A 25 24.62 -22.27 -7.83
C GLY A 25 25.67 -22.54 -8.91
N THR A 26 25.34 -22.17 -10.15
CA THR A 26 26.13 -22.56 -11.31
C THR A 26 27.10 -21.48 -11.78
N VAL A 27 26.88 -20.23 -11.39
CA VAL A 27 27.56 -19.08 -12.00
C VAL A 27 27.63 -17.89 -11.03
N SER A 28 28.63 -17.02 -11.16
CA SER A 28 28.67 -15.71 -10.48
C SER A 28 27.98 -14.62 -11.31
N LEU A 29 27.62 -13.49 -10.69
CA LEU A 29 27.04 -12.35 -11.43
C LEU A 29 28.02 -11.74 -12.43
N GLU A 30 29.32 -11.78 -12.12
CA GLU A 30 30.39 -11.30 -13.01
C GLU A 30 30.59 -12.24 -14.21
N GLU A 31 30.54 -13.56 -13.99
CA GLU A 31 30.59 -14.57 -15.06
C GLU A 31 29.40 -14.43 -16.02
N LEU A 32 28.19 -14.18 -15.47
CA LEU A 32 26.97 -13.99 -16.25
C LEU A 32 27.05 -12.80 -17.22
N ALA A 33 27.73 -11.71 -16.85
CA ALA A 33 27.82 -10.52 -17.71
C ALA A 33 28.60 -10.78 -19.02
N GLY A 34 29.47 -11.78 -19.03
CA GLY A 34 30.21 -12.24 -20.22
C GLY A 34 29.63 -13.48 -20.89
N ASP A 35 28.52 -14.03 -20.37
CA ASP A 35 27.94 -15.26 -20.90
C ASP A 35 27.27 -14.99 -22.26
N PRO A 36 27.66 -15.69 -23.34
CA PRO A 36 27.12 -15.42 -24.68
C PRO A 36 25.65 -15.84 -24.84
N TYR A 37 25.06 -16.50 -23.85
CA TYR A 37 23.71 -17.05 -23.89
C TYR A 37 22.69 -16.30 -23.04
N VAL A 38 23.12 -15.26 -22.30
CA VAL A 38 22.20 -14.27 -21.76
C VAL A 38 22.00 -13.15 -22.78
N SER A 39 20.86 -12.47 -22.74
CA SER A 39 20.63 -11.32 -23.60
C SER A 39 21.60 -10.17 -23.26
N ALA A 40 21.93 -9.36 -24.26
CA ALA A 40 22.79 -8.19 -24.06
C ALA A 40 22.17 -7.19 -23.06
N GLU A 41 20.84 -7.11 -23.01
CA GLU A 41 20.09 -6.32 -22.06
C GLU A 41 20.20 -6.86 -20.63
N LEU A 42 20.12 -8.19 -20.44
CA LEU A 42 20.33 -8.81 -19.13
C LEU A 42 21.76 -8.56 -18.67
N ALA A 43 22.76 -8.83 -19.52
CA ALA A 43 24.16 -8.58 -19.21
C ALA A 43 24.41 -7.11 -18.76
N LYS A 44 23.77 -6.15 -19.44
CA LYS A 44 23.84 -4.72 -19.10
C LYS A 44 23.14 -4.38 -17.78
N ALA A 45 22.11 -5.14 -17.39
CA ALA A 45 21.32 -4.91 -16.18
C ALA A 45 21.92 -5.57 -14.91
N LEU A 46 22.77 -6.61 -15.06
CA LEU A 46 23.38 -7.34 -13.95
C LEU A 46 24.12 -6.48 -12.91
N PRO A 47 24.79 -5.35 -13.26
CA PRO A 47 25.38 -4.47 -12.24
C PRO A 47 24.35 -3.89 -11.25
N SER A 48 23.06 -3.90 -11.60
CA SER A 48 21.96 -3.49 -10.71
C SER A 48 21.25 -4.68 -10.03
N ALA A 49 21.70 -5.91 -10.26
CA ALA A 49 21.15 -7.09 -9.62
C ALA A 49 21.45 -7.10 -8.12
N HIS A 50 20.53 -7.65 -7.33
CA HIS A 50 20.75 -7.84 -5.90
C HIS A 50 21.86 -8.88 -5.67
N SER A 51 22.68 -8.69 -4.63
CA SER A 51 23.73 -9.63 -4.22
C SER A 51 23.86 -9.69 -2.69
N GLY A 52 24.50 -10.74 -2.18
CA GLY A 52 24.72 -10.98 -0.76
C GLY A 52 23.42 -11.14 0.02
N SER A 53 23.46 -10.83 1.32
CA SER A 53 22.25 -10.83 2.14
C SER A 53 21.26 -9.76 1.67
N CYS A 54 20.01 -10.13 1.42
CA CYS A 54 18.99 -9.16 1.06
C CYS A 54 17.63 -9.48 1.70
N VAL A 55 16.76 -8.49 1.78
CA VAL A 55 15.37 -8.67 2.24
C VAL A 55 14.44 -8.17 1.15
N ALA A 56 13.54 -9.05 0.71
CA ALA A 56 12.51 -8.75 -0.27
C ALA A 56 11.16 -9.23 0.28
N TRP A 57 10.16 -8.35 0.29
CA TRP A 57 8.84 -8.58 0.88
C TRP A 57 8.86 -8.99 2.35
N GLY A 58 9.88 -8.53 3.10
CA GLY A 58 10.10 -8.96 4.50
C GLY A 58 10.67 -10.37 4.63
N ILE A 59 11.06 -11.02 3.54
CA ILE A 59 11.64 -12.36 3.50
C ILE A 59 13.16 -12.24 3.30
N PRO A 60 13.99 -12.82 4.18
CA PRO A 60 15.43 -12.80 4.06
C PRO A 60 15.93 -13.81 3.02
N PHE A 61 16.89 -13.39 2.20
CA PHE A 61 17.59 -14.21 1.21
C PHE A 61 19.11 -14.00 1.34
N GLU A 62 19.86 -14.97 0.83
CA GLU A 62 21.32 -14.88 0.67
C GLU A 62 21.65 -15.19 -0.80
N ILE A 63 22.06 -14.17 -1.55
CA ILE A 63 22.43 -14.29 -2.96
C ILE A 63 23.94 -14.48 -3.06
N GLY A 64 24.36 -15.73 -3.15
CA GLY A 64 25.75 -16.11 -3.45
C GLY A 64 25.95 -16.28 -4.95
N ARG A 65 26.04 -17.53 -5.41
CA ARG A 65 26.11 -17.90 -6.83
C ARG A 65 24.72 -18.29 -7.33
N PRO A 66 24.09 -17.51 -8.23
CA PRO A 66 22.81 -17.88 -8.81
C PRO A 66 22.85 -19.18 -9.63
N VAL A 67 21.68 -19.78 -9.86
CA VAL A 67 21.49 -20.85 -10.86
C VAL A 67 21.05 -20.23 -12.17
N LEU A 68 21.86 -20.41 -13.22
CA LEU A 68 21.50 -20.15 -14.60
C LEU A 68 20.83 -21.39 -15.19
N LEU A 69 19.54 -21.30 -15.47
CA LEU A 69 18.73 -22.40 -15.96
C LEU A 69 18.39 -22.19 -17.45
N ARG A 70 18.85 -23.11 -18.31
CA ARG A 70 18.68 -22.97 -19.78
C ARG A 70 18.41 -24.28 -20.52
N ASP A 71 19.39 -25.18 -20.59
CA ASP A 71 19.30 -26.38 -21.46
C ASP A 71 19.29 -27.70 -20.69
N GLN A 72 19.91 -27.72 -19.51
CA GLN A 72 20.06 -28.93 -18.71
C GLN A 72 19.48 -28.73 -17.31
N PRO A 73 18.88 -29.78 -16.72
CA PRO A 73 18.50 -29.76 -15.32
C PRO A 73 19.67 -29.45 -14.41
N VAL A 74 19.44 -28.61 -13.41
CA VAL A 74 20.40 -28.29 -12.35
C VAL A 74 19.85 -28.76 -11.03
N THR A 75 20.60 -29.58 -10.31
CA THR A 75 20.25 -29.98 -8.93
C THR A 75 21.23 -29.34 -7.98
N VAL A 76 20.71 -28.62 -6.99
CA VAL A 76 21.49 -28.02 -5.91
C VAL A 76 21.15 -28.72 -4.59
N THR A 77 22.17 -29.15 -3.87
CA THR A 77 22.01 -29.71 -2.52
C THR A 77 21.87 -28.57 -1.53
N ILE A 78 20.96 -28.73 -0.58
CA ILE A 78 20.74 -27.78 0.51
C ILE A 78 20.89 -28.50 1.86
N SER A 79 21.14 -27.73 2.92
CA SER A 79 20.94 -28.27 4.27
C SER A 79 19.48 -28.71 4.42
N PRO A 80 19.20 -29.95 4.86
CA PRO A 80 17.83 -30.45 4.98
C PRO A 80 16.93 -29.48 5.77
N ALA A 81 15.80 -29.10 5.17
CA ALA A 81 14.90 -28.12 5.76
C ALA A 81 13.45 -28.60 5.72
N THR A 82 12.78 -28.54 6.88
CA THR A 82 11.32 -28.70 6.99
C THR A 82 10.69 -27.32 7.03
N ALA A 83 9.86 -27.01 6.04
CA ALA A 83 9.20 -25.71 5.93
C ALA A 83 7.87 -25.83 5.19
N GLN A 84 6.92 -24.97 5.55
CA GLN A 84 5.64 -24.84 4.87
C GLN A 84 5.75 -24.15 3.51
N TRP A 85 6.73 -23.26 3.37
CA TRP A 85 6.95 -22.49 2.16
C TRP A 85 8.41 -22.53 1.73
N PHE A 86 8.63 -22.74 0.43
CA PHE A 86 9.89 -22.42 -0.24
C PHE A 86 9.64 -21.23 -1.16
N VAL A 87 10.33 -20.13 -0.89
CA VAL A 87 10.15 -18.84 -1.57
C VAL A 87 11.34 -18.61 -2.47
N PHE A 88 11.09 -18.38 -3.75
CA PHE A 88 12.11 -18.21 -4.77
C PHE A 88 12.27 -16.73 -5.11
N LEU A 89 13.52 -16.28 -5.18
CA LEU A 89 13.91 -15.00 -5.73
C LEU A 89 14.56 -15.27 -7.10
N HIS A 90 13.88 -14.90 -8.17
CA HIS A 90 14.29 -15.28 -9.52
C HIS A 90 13.80 -14.31 -10.59
N THR A 91 14.34 -14.43 -11.80
CA THR A 91 13.91 -13.63 -12.94
C THR A 91 14.05 -14.43 -14.24
N SER A 92 13.30 -14.01 -15.26
CA SER A 92 13.46 -14.50 -16.63
C SER A 92 14.31 -13.52 -17.41
N ASP A 93 15.14 -14.05 -18.30
CA ASP A 93 15.72 -13.24 -19.37
C ASP A 93 14.62 -12.83 -20.38
N ILE A 94 14.96 -11.92 -21.31
CA ILE A 94 14.06 -11.46 -22.36
C ILE A 94 13.57 -12.64 -23.19
N ARG A 95 12.25 -12.71 -23.36
CA ARG A 95 11.59 -13.59 -24.34
C ARG A 95 10.94 -12.76 -25.42
N SER A 96 11.64 -12.68 -26.55
CA SER A 96 11.14 -12.01 -27.75
C SER A 96 9.88 -12.69 -28.30
N LEU A 97 9.03 -11.87 -28.90
CA LEU A 97 7.89 -12.33 -29.68
C LEU A 97 8.37 -12.61 -31.11
N ALA A 98 8.09 -13.82 -31.62
CA ALA A 98 8.37 -14.14 -33.01
C ALA A 98 7.19 -13.70 -33.88
N ALA A 99 7.46 -12.82 -34.85
CA ALA A 99 6.50 -12.48 -35.88
C ALA A 99 6.42 -13.63 -36.91
N ASP A 100 5.24 -13.84 -37.49
CA ASP A 100 5.05 -14.72 -38.63
C ASP A 100 5.63 -14.11 -39.91
N ALA A 101 5.51 -14.84 -41.03
CA ALA A 101 6.01 -14.40 -42.32
C ALA A 101 5.41 -13.07 -42.83
N ASN A 102 4.28 -12.65 -42.27
CA ASN A 102 3.58 -11.41 -42.60
C ASN A 102 3.87 -10.28 -41.59
N GLY A 103 4.74 -10.53 -40.60
CA GLY A 103 5.05 -9.56 -39.55
C GLY A 103 4.04 -9.54 -38.38
N PHE A 104 3.08 -10.47 -38.33
CA PHE A 104 2.10 -10.53 -37.25
C PHE A 104 2.58 -11.45 -36.12
N ILE A 105 2.39 -11.01 -34.88
CA ILE A 105 2.61 -11.85 -33.70
C ILE A 105 1.27 -12.53 -33.38
N SER A 106 1.17 -13.82 -33.65
CA SER A 106 -0.06 -14.60 -33.43
C SER A 106 0.25 -15.97 -32.83
N PRO A 107 -0.31 -16.32 -31.65
CA PRO A 107 -1.13 -15.48 -30.79
C PRO A 107 -0.30 -14.39 -30.09
N MET A 108 -0.86 -13.18 -29.94
CA MET A 108 -0.21 -12.09 -29.19
C MET A 108 -0.29 -12.36 -27.68
N ARG A 109 0.79 -12.86 -27.09
CA ARG A 109 0.90 -13.15 -25.63
C ARG A 109 1.56 -12.02 -24.82
N GLY A 110 1.92 -10.91 -25.46
CA GLY A 110 2.67 -9.79 -24.85
C GLY A 110 4.16 -10.12 -24.60
N MET A 111 4.99 -9.12 -24.30
CA MET A 111 6.39 -9.38 -23.99
C MET A 111 6.48 -10.28 -22.74
N GLY A 112 7.49 -11.14 -22.71
CA GLY A 112 7.61 -12.14 -21.65
C GLY A 112 6.67 -13.34 -21.79
N GLN A 113 5.93 -13.49 -22.91
CA GLN A 113 5.19 -14.71 -23.27
C GLN A 113 4.21 -15.20 -22.18
N LEU A 114 3.10 -14.48 -21.94
CA LEU A 114 2.13 -14.77 -20.88
C LEU A 114 1.72 -16.25 -20.83
N GLY A 115 2.02 -16.93 -19.72
CA GLY A 115 1.65 -18.33 -19.46
C GLY A 115 2.53 -19.36 -20.16
N GLU A 116 3.63 -18.97 -20.81
CA GLU A 116 4.60 -19.92 -21.36
C GLU A 116 5.26 -20.69 -20.22
N HIS A 117 5.30 -22.02 -20.33
CA HIS A 117 5.99 -22.90 -19.39
C HIS A 117 7.51 -22.73 -19.58
N ALA A 118 8.16 -22.16 -18.58
CA ALA A 118 9.58 -21.83 -18.65
C ALA A 118 10.46 -22.92 -18.04
N ALA A 119 10.02 -23.51 -16.92
CA ALA A 119 10.74 -24.53 -16.19
C ALA A 119 9.81 -25.30 -15.24
N ASP A 120 10.31 -26.42 -14.70
CA ASP A 120 9.75 -27.06 -13.51
C ASP A 120 10.72 -26.89 -12.33
N TYR A 121 10.18 -26.58 -11.16
CA TYR A 121 10.91 -26.57 -9.90
C TYR A 121 10.48 -27.80 -9.09
N VAL A 122 11.46 -28.50 -8.52
CA VAL A 122 11.27 -29.78 -7.84
C VAL A 122 11.90 -29.75 -6.46
N LEU A 123 11.10 -30.02 -5.43
CA LEU A 123 11.57 -30.29 -4.08
C LEU A 123 11.91 -31.78 -3.97
N ILE A 124 13.13 -32.10 -3.56
CA ILE A 124 13.57 -33.49 -3.36
C ILE A 124 13.69 -33.75 -1.86
N TYR A 125 12.87 -34.64 -1.34
CA TYR A 125 12.84 -34.99 0.08
C TYR A 125 13.96 -35.97 0.46
N ASP A 126 14.25 -36.06 1.76
CA ASP A 126 15.27 -36.96 2.29
C ASP A 126 15.03 -38.43 1.94
N ASP A 127 13.77 -38.87 1.98
CA ASP A 127 13.26 -40.19 1.60
C ASP A 127 13.33 -40.48 0.08
N GLY A 128 13.72 -39.49 -0.73
CA GLY A 128 13.85 -39.60 -2.18
C GLY A 128 12.55 -39.37 -2.96
N THR A 129 11.44 -39.07 -2.27
CA THR A 129 10.22 -38.58 -2.95
C THR A 129 10.44 -37.18 -3.50
N GLU A 130 9.62 -36.76 -4.45
CA GLU A 130 9.75 -35.50 -5.15
C GLU A 130 8.39 -34.81 -5.30
N GLU A 131 8.36 -33.49 -5.11
CA GLU A 131 7.21 -32.65 -5.42
C GLU A 131 7.56 -31.62 -6.48
N ARG A 132 6.73 -31.51 -7.51
CA ARG A 132 7.01 -30.75 -8.74
C ARG A 132 5.97 -29.66 -8.97
N THR A 133 6.43 -28.52 -9.44
CA THR A 133 5.56 -27.41 -9.83
C THR A 133 6.03 -26.72 -11.11
N GLN A 134 5.08 -26.31 -11.94
CA GLN A 134 5.35 -25.61 -13.20
C GLN A 134 5.58 -24.12 -12.96
N ILE A 135 6.65 -23.60 -13.54
CA ILE A 135 6.98 -22.18 -13.56
C ILE A 135 6.59 -21.60 -14.91
N ARG A 136 5.55 -20.77 -14.92
CA ARG A 136 5.04 -20.09 -16.10
C ARG A 136 5.36 -18.61 -16.04
N ARG A 137 5.75 -18.06 -17.19
CA ARG A 137 6.04 -16.63 -17.30
C ARG A 137 4.79 -15.79 -17.05
N ARG A 138 4.97 -14.69 -16.33
CA ARG A 138 3.92 -13.77 -15.87
C ARG A 138 2.88 -14.43 -14.94
N TYR A 139 3.16 -15.63 -14.42
CA TYR A 139 2.46 -16.21 -13.28
C TYR A 139 3.42 -16.28 -12.10
N GLN A 140 4.39 -17.19 -12.15
CA GLN A 140 5.36 -17.41 -11.08
C GLN A 140 6.65 -16.62 -11.29
N VAL A 141 7.03 -16.31 -12.53
CA VAL A 141 8.27 -15.58 -12.84
C VAL A 141 8.02 -14.49 -13.89
N GLY A 142 8.59 -13.31 -13.68
CA GLY A 142 8.57 -12.21 -14.64
C GLY A 142 9.94 -11.98 -15.26
N SER A 143 9.99 -11.14 -16.30
CA SER A 143 11.23 -10.74 -16.96
C SER A 143 11.95 -9.67 -16.15
N PHE A 144 13.29 -9.68 -16.09
CA PHE A 144 14.07 -8.70 -15.32
C PHE A 144 13.80 -7.25 -15.75
N GLN A 145 13.34 -7.08 -16.99
CA GLN A 145 12.71 -5.86 -17.50
C GLN A 145 11.32 -6.20 -18.04
N PHE A 146 10.34 -5.39 -17.67
CA PHE A 146 8.96 -5.54 -18.11
C PHE A 146 8.32 -4.15 -18.27
N ARG A 147 7.20 -4.08 -19.00
CA ARG A 147 6.44 -2.84 -19.20
C ARG A 147 5.17 -2.83 -18.37
N TRP A 148 4.54 -1.65 -18.27
CA TRP A 148 3.22 -1.54 -17.66
C TRP A 148 2.24 -2.53 -18.29
N GLY A 149 1.51 -3.26 -17.44
CA GLY A 149 0.60 -4.33 -17.85
C GLY A 149 1.26 -5.71 -18.05
N GLU A 150 2.56 -5.86 -17.79
CA GLU A 150 3.31 -7.12 -17.96
C GLU A 150 3.66 -7.86 -16.67
N GLN A 151 3.05 -7.45 -15.55
CA GLN A 151 3.24 -8.01 -14.22
C GLN A 151 2.87 -9.50 -14.11
N CYS A 152 3.35 -10.11 -13.01
CA CYS A 152 3.02 -11.47 -12.64
C CYS A 152 1.68 -11.57 -11.89
N LEU A 153 0.99 -12.70 -12.07
CA LEU A 153 -0.29 -12.98 -11.41
C LEU A 153 -0.14 -13.68 -10.05
N GLN A 154 0.95 -14.41 -9.82
CA GLN A 154 1.20 -15.19 -8.59
C GLN A 154 2.51 -14.83 -7.90
N ALA A 155 3.28 -13.92 -8.49
CA ALA A 155 4.55 -13.44 -7.97
C ALA A 155 4.53 -11.92 -7.90
N VAL A 156 5.37 -11.36 -7.05
CA VAL A 156 5.52 -9.92 -6.85
C VAL A 156 6.95 -9.53 -7.20
N THR A 157 7.19 -8.29 -7.61
CA THR A 157 8.56 -7.77 -7.72
C THR A 157 9.21 -7.77 -6.34
N ALA A 158 10.54 -7.95 -6.28
CA ALA A 158 11.28 -7.95 -5.01
C ALA A 158 11.13 -6.66 -4.20
N LYS A 159 10.76 -5.56 -4.86
CA LYS A 159 10.47 -4.27 -4.25
C LYS A 159 9.00 -4.11 -3.95
N LYS A 160 8.68 -3.98 -2.67
CA LYS A 160 7.34 -3.64 -2.20
C LYS A 160 6.84 -2.35 -2.83
N PRO A 161 5.53 -2.26 -3.13
CA PRO A 161 4.87 -0.98 -3.34
C PRO A 161 5.03 -0.11 -2.10
N ARG A 162 5.22 1.20 -2.29
CA ARG A 162 5.34 2.16 -1.18
C ARG A 162 4.35 3.30 -1.32
N ALA A 163 3.84 3.76 -0.19
CA ALA A 163 3.03 4.96 -0.16
C ALA A 163 3.83 6.18 -0.64
N LEU A 164 3.15 7.08 -1.32
CA LEU A 164 3.68 8.33 -1.81
C LEU A 164 2.82 9.45 -1.23
N SER A 165 3.41 10.35 -0.44
CA SER A 165 2.69 11.54 0.01
C SER A 165 2.39 12.45 -1.19
N LEU A 166 1.21 13.08 -1.14
CA LEU A 166 0.83 14.14 -2.07
C LEU A 166 1.74 15.36 -1.91
N ASN A 167 2.14 15.67 -0.68
CA ASN A 167 3.00 16.79 -0.39
C ASN A 167 4.48 16.40 -0.65
N THR A 168 5.17 17.19 -1.47
CA THR A 168 6.59 16.98 -1.78
C THR A 168 7.49 17.13 -0.54
N ARG A 169 7.04 17.86 0.49
CA ARG A 169 7.76 18.03 1.77
C ARG A 169 7.62 16.83 2.71
N GLU A 170 6.60 16.02 2.54
CA GLU A 170 6.28 14.82 3.34
C GLU A 170 6.81 13.54 2.70
N GLN A 171 7.60 13.64 1.62
CA GLN A 171 8.04 12.45 0.88
C GLN A 171 9.01 11.60 1.72
N THR A 172 8.62 10.37 2.04
CA THR A 172 9.50 9.35 2.62
C THR A 172 10.64 8.97 1.66
N ARG A 173 11.89 9.12 2.11
CA ARG A 173 13.08 8.49 1.50
C ARG A 173 13.35 7.18 2.22
N LEU A 174 13.70 6.12 1.49
CA LEU A 174 14.15 4.87 2.10
C LEU A 174 15.62 5.00 2.54
N ILE A 175 16.00 4.25 3.58
CA ILE A 175 17.33 4.23 4.21
C ILE A 175 18.48 3.93 3.21
N ASN A 176 18.18 3.34 2.04
CA ASN A 176 19.15 3.03 0.99
C ASN A 176 18.91 3.77 -0.33
N ASP A 177 18.27 4.94 -0.31
CA ASP A 177 18.11 5.81 -1.49
C ASP A 177 19.42 6.58 -1.81
N ALA A 178 20.57 5.88 -1.75
CA ALA A 178 21.91 6.42 -2.03
C ALA A 178 22.07 6.87 -3.49
N THR A 179 21.10 6.56 -4.34
CA THR A 179 20.98 7.05 -5.71
C THR A 179 20.06 8.27 -5.81
N ALA A 180 20.01 9.13 -4.78
CA ALA A 180 19.21 10.36 -4.71
C ALA A 180 19.53 11.40 -5.82
N GLN A 181 19.25 11.01 -7.05
CA GLN A 181 18.86 11.80 -8.19
C GLN A 181 17.56 11.23 -8.76
N SER A 182 16.69 10.63 -7.92
CA SER A 182 15.35 10.29 -8.37
C SER A 182 14.66 11.61 -8.75
N PRO A 183 14.34 11.84 -10.05
CA PRO A 183 13.64 13.05 -10.44
C PRO A 183 12.37 13.16 -9.62
N ALA A 184 11.99 14.38 -9.24
CA ALA A 184 10.77 14.62 -8.48
C ALA A 184 9.61 13.87 -9.17
N VAL A 185 9.01 12.92 -8.45
CA VAL A 185 7.86 12.14 -8.95
C VAL A 185 6.82 13.14 -9.45
N GLN A 186 6.37 12.97 -10.69
CA GLN A 186 5.49 13.93 -11.35
C GLN A 186 4.12 13.95 -10.67
N TRP A 187 3.41 15.08 -10.75
CA TRP A 187 2.09 15.25 -10.15
C TRP A 187 1.08 14.14 -10.56
N GLY A 188 1.07 13.75 -11.83
CA GLY A 188 0.18 12.70 -12.33
C GLY A 188 0.38 11.35 -11.62
N GLU A 189 1.63 10.98 -11.34
CA GLU A 189 1.95 9.77 -10.57
C GLU A 189 1.62 9.94 -9.09
N ARG A 190 1.84 11.14 -8.53
CA ARG A 190 1.52 11.46 -7.12
C ARG A 190 0.05 11.33 -6.78
N GLN A 191 -0.86 11.61 -7.72
CA GLN A 191 -2.30 11.44 -7.51
C GLN A 191 -2.70 10.02 -7.09
N THR A 192 -1.90 9.02 -7.48
CA THR A 192 -2.14 7.61 -7.08
C THR A 192 -1.77 7.32 -5.63
N GLN A 193 -0.99 8.21 -4.98
CA GLN A 193 -0.44 8.05 -3.63
C GLN A 193 0.33 6.74 -3.40
N LEU A 194 0.79 6.12 -4.48
CA LEU A 194 1.40 4.80 -4.48
C LEU A 194 2.47 4.74 -5.56
N ILE A 195 3.66 4.31 -5.17
CA ILE A 195 4.67 3.85 -6.14
C ILE A 195 4.58 2.33 -6.14
N PHE A 196 3.95 1.81 -7.19
CA PHE A 196 3.82 0.37 -7.41
C PHE A 196 4.94 -0.18 -8.29
N GLU A 197 5.42 0.63 -9.24
CA GLU A 197 6.48 0.30 -10.18
C GLU A 197 7.52 1.42 -10.14
N GLU A 198 8.75 1.07 -9.77
CA GLU A 198 9.88 1.97 -9.90
C GLU A 198 10.74 1.45 -11.05
N ALA A 199 11.08 2.33 -11.99
CA ALA A 199 11.88 1.96 -13.15
C ALA A 199 13.30 1.62 -12.70
N THR A 200 13.57 0.33 -12.44
CA THR A 200 14.93 -0.16 -12.17
C THR A 200 15.46 -0.93 -13.38
N PRO A 201 16.78 -0.88 -13.65
CA PRO A 201 17.36 -1.62 -14.77
C PRO A 201 17.17 -3.14 -14.66
N TYR A 202 16.96 -3.64 -13.44
CA TYR A 202 16.86 -5.06 -13.11
C TYR A 202 15.76 -5.28 -12.06
N HIS A 203 14.96 -6.34 -12.25
CA HIS A 203 13.97 -6.82 -11.29
C HIS A 203 14.14 -8.32 -11.02
N ASN A 204 14.13 -8.68 -9.73
CA ASN A 204 13.78 -10.03 -9.29
C ASN A 204 12.29 -10.10 -8.96
N PHE A 205 11.73 -11.29 -9.12
CA PHE A 205 10.40 -11.66 -8.66
C PHE A 205 10.49 -12.60 -7.46
N VAL A 206 9.55 -12.45 -6.55
CA VAL A 206 9.38 -13.29 -5.37
C VAL A 206 8.15 -14.15 -5.59
N TRP A 207 8.31 -15.46 -5.51
CA TRP A 207 7.23 -16.42 -5.63
C TRP A 207 7.30 -17.46 -4.52
N ALA A 208 6.17 -17.76 -3.88
CA ALA A 208 6.11 -18.72 -2.78
C ALA A 208 5.46 -20.03 -3.22
N PHE A 209 6.21 -21.13 -3.11
CA PHE A 209 5.70 -22.49 -3.29
C PHE A 209 5.29 -23.08 -1.95
N GLN A 210 4.02 -23.46 -1.82
CA GLN A 210 3.56 -24.22 -0.66
C GLN A 210 4.07 -25.65 -0.74
N ASN A 211 4.86 -26.08 0.25
CA ASN A 211 5.32 -27.45 0.37
C ASN A 211 4.13 -28.36 0.75
N PRO A 212 3.76 -29.36 -0.08
CA PRO A 212 2.68 -30.30 0.23
C PRO A 212 2.96 -31.18 1.46
N HIS A 213 4.24 -31.35 1.79
CA HIS A 213 4.74 -32.18 2.88
C HIS A 213 5.69 -31.38 3.80
N PRO A 214 5.16 -30.40 4.57
CA PRO A 214 5.98 -29.51 5.41
C PRO A 214 6.79 -30.24 6.49
N GLU A 215 6.34 -31.42 6.91
CA GLU A 215 6.97 -32.29 7.89
C GLU A 215 8.16 -33.07 7.33
N LYS A 216 8.26 -33.22 6.01
CA LYS A 216 9.35 -33.95 5.35
C LYS A 216 10.52 -33.01 5.05
N PRO A 217 11.76 -33.34 5.47
CA PRO A 217 12.92 -32.53 5.13
C PRO A 217 13.20 -32.53 3.63
N VAL A 218 13.25 -31.35 3.01
CA VAL A 218 13.75 -31.18 1.63
C VAL A 218 15.28 -31.10 1.69
N LYS A 219 15.98 -31.98 0.99
CA LYS A 219 17.45 -32.05 0.97
C LYS A 219 18.09 -31.45 -0.29
N ALA A 220 17.32 -31.28 -1.36
CA ALA A 220 17.81 -30.72 -2.60
C ALA A 220 16.67 -30.05 -3.39
N LEU A 221 17.06 -29.12 -4.24
CA LEU A 221 16.18 -28.47 -5.20
C LEU A 221 16.66 -28.81 -6.60
N ARG A 222 15.75 -29.24 -7.48
CA ARG A 222 16.07 -29.47 -8.89
C ARG A 222 15.25 -28.53 -9.77
N PHE A 223 15.95 -27.88 -10.68
CA PHE A 223 15.41 -26.93 -11.64
C PHE A 223 15.53 -27.57 -13.02
N GLU A 224 14.42 -27.73 -13.73
CA GLU A 224 14.38 -28.40 -15.03
C GLU A 224 13.93 -27.40 -16.10
N PRO A 225 14.79 -27.02 -17.06
CA PRO A 225 14.43 -26.03 -18.06
C PRO A 225 13.43 -26.61 -19.07
N VAL A 226 12.53 -25.75 -19.56
CA VAL A 226 11.60 -26.08 -20.65
C VAL A 226 11.77 -25.11 -21.80
N SER A 227 11.79 -23.81 -21.52
CA SER A 227 11.82 -22.79 -22.56
C SER A 227 12.46 -21.50 -22.07
N GLY A 228 13.49 -21.02 -22.78
CA GLY A 228 14.20 -19.79 -22.48
C GLY A 228 15.04 -19.82 -21.21
N THR A 229 15.71 -18.71 -20.92
CA THR A 229 16.65 -18.61 -19.80
C THR A 229 15.97 -18.05 -18.55
N LEU A 230 16.19 -18.71 -17.41
CA LEU A 230 15.83 -18.21 -16.09
C LEU A 230 17.08 -18.08 -15.22
N LEU A 231 17.05 -17.10 -14.32
CA LEU A 231 18.07 -16.89 -13.30
C LEU A 231 17.42 -17.02 -11.93
N ILE A 232 17.82 -18.02 -11.15
CA ILE A 232 17.36 -18.22 -9.77
C ILE A 232 18.43 -17.63 -8.85
N SER A 233 18.16 -16.45 -8.29
CA SER A 233 19.11 -15.71 -7.47
C SER A 233 19.24 -16.30 -6.07
N ALA A 234 18.14 -16.67 -5.42
CA ALA A 234 18.15 -17.24 -4.08
C ALA A 234 16.84 -17.97 -3.75
N VAL A 235 16.85 -18.72 -2.65
CA VAL A 235 15.68 -19.38 -2.07
C VAL A 235 15.65 -19.09 -0.57
N ALA A 236 14.45 -18.92 -0.01
CA ALA A 236 14.20 -18.87 1.42
C ALA A 236 13.19 -19.95 1.80
N ALA A 237 13.26 -20.44 3.03
CA ALA A 237 12.29 -21.38 3.59
C ALA A 237 11.59 -20.70 4.76
N GLY A 238 10.32 -21.04 5.01
CA GLY A 238 9.59 -20.48 6.15
C GLY A 238 8.26 -21.12 6.48
N ASN A 239 7.69 -20.66 7.60
CA ASN A 239 6.51 -21.26 8.24
C ASN A 239 5.40 -20.22 8.51
N ALA A 240 5.17 -19.30 7.57
CA ALA A 240 4.00 -18.43 7.62
C ALA A 240 2.71 -19.26 7.51
N ARG A 241 1.67 -18.90 8.27
CA ARG A 241 0.42 -19.66 8.37
C ARG A 241 -0.41 -19.68 7.08
N SER A 242 -0.24 -18.66 6.25
CA SER A 242 -0.89 -18.52 4.94
C SER A 242 0.08 -18.00 3.88
N MET A 243 -0.40 -17.82 2.64
CA MET A 243 0.40 -17.34 1.50
C MET A 243 1.13 -16.03 1.86
N PRO A 244 2.48 -16.03 1.96
CA PRO A 244 3.22 -14.92 2.58
C PRO A 244 3.25 -13.63 1.75
N LEU A 245 2.96 -13.73 0.46
CA LEU A 245 2.94 -12.59 -0.47
C LEU A 245 1.56 -11.93 -0.59
N GLN A 246 0.56 -12.41 0.18
CA GLN A 246 -0.78 -11.85 0.19
C GLN A 246 -1.01 -11.05 1.47
N TRP A 247 -1.09 -9.72 1.33
CA TRP A 247 -1.45 -8.84 2.44
C TRP A 247 -2.95 -8.70 2.58
N GLN A 248 -3.41 -8.48 3.81
CA GLN A 248 -4.78 -8.08 4.10
C GLN A 248 -5.02 -6.63 3.68
N LYS A 249 -6.30 -6.25 3.58
CA LYS A 249 -6.71 -4.86 3.31
C LYS A 249 -6.09 -3.89 4.32
N ARG A 250 -6.02 -2.61 3.94
CA ARG A 250 -5.59 -1.51 4.81
C ARG A 250 -6.33 -1.56 6.16
N LYS A 251 -5.57 -1.47 7.24
CA LYS A 251 -6.04 -1.33 8.61
C LYS A 251 -5.40 -0.11 9.28
N LYS A 252 -5.92 0.25 10.45
CA LYS A 252 -5.41 1.33 11.28
C LYS A 252 -5.09 0.79 12.68
N ALA A 253 -4.09 1.36 13.31
CA ALA A 253 -3.78 1.15 14.72
C ALA A 253 -3.40 2.48 15.40
N LEU A 254 -3.72 2.62 16.68
CA LEU A 254 -3.31 3.73 17.50
C LEU A 254 -2.04 3.33 18.24
N LEU A 255 -0.93 3.98 17.90
CA LEU A 255 0.34 3.88 18.60
C LEU A 255 0.36 4.92 19.72
N ARG A 256 0.43 4.48 20.98
CA ARG A 256 0.70 5.38 22.12
C ARG A 256 2.13 5.22 22.58
N MET A 257 2.78 6.34 22.89
CA MET A 257 4.18 6.38 23.27
C MET A 257 4.38 7.22 24.53
N PRO A 258 5.37 6.87 25.36
CA PRO A 258 5.66 7.59 26.61
C PRO A 258 6.28 8.97 26.39
N PHE A 259 6.78 9.27 25.19
CA PHE A 259 7.35 10.56 24.83
C PHE A 259 6.64 11.15 23.60
N LYS A 260 6.64 12.48 23.51
CA LYS A 260 6.14 13.19 22.33
C LYS A 260 7.13 13.00 21.20
N LEU A 261 6.64 12.57 20.04
CA LEU A 261 7.45 12.66 18.83
C LEU A 261 7.54 14.12 18.40
N GLY A 262 8.75 14.56 18.06
CA GLY A 262 8.95 15.84 17.38
C GLY A 262 8.41 15.72 15.97
N PHE A 263 7.14 16.06 15.76
CA PHE A 263 6.58 16.19 14.41
C PHE A 263 7.03 17.53 13.84
N ASP A 264 8.21 17.55 13.21
CA ASP A 264 8.48 18.57 12.22
C ASP A 264 7.89 18.08 10.88
N SER A 265 7.02 18.87 10.26
CA SER A 265 6.33 18.52 8.99
C SER A 265 7.30 18.16 7.86
N ALA A 266 8.56 18.58 7.96
CA ALA A 266 9.64 18.23 7.05
C ALA A 266 10.26 16.83 7.31
N GLN A 267 9.83 16.12 8.36
CA GLN A 267 10.48 14.93 8.92
C GLN A 267 9.49 13.79 9.29
N GLU A 268 8.41 13.61 8.52
CA GLU A 268 7.67 12.31 8.53
C GLU A 268 8.61 11.11 8.28
N GLN A 269 9.75 11.34 7.62
CA GLN A 269 10.86 10.38 7.48
C GLN A 269 11.36 9.82 8.82
N SER A 270 11.39 10.61 9.89
CA SER A 270 11.90 10.18 11.21
C SER A 270 11.00 9.14 11.89
N LEU A 271 9.70 9.11 11.57
CA LEU A 271 8.74 8.20 12.23
C LEU A 271 8.78 6.78 11.67
N LEU A 272 8.98 6.66 10.36
CA LEU A 272 9.09 5.37 9.66
C LEU A 272 10.45 4.68 9.91
N ASP A 273 11.46 5.44 10.36
CA ASP A 273 12.69 4.87 10.89
C ASP A 273 12.46 4.20 12.26
N HIS A 274 11.46 4.67 13.01
CA HIS A 274 11.13 4.15 14.34
C HIS A 274 10.05 3.08 14.35
N VAL A 275 9.24 2.96 13.30
CA VAL A 275 8.22 1.91 13.18
C VAL A 275 8.34 1.30 11.79
N GLN A 276 8.55 0.00 11.73
CA GLN A 276 8.66 -0.75 10.48
C GLN A 276 7.78 -2.01 10.53
N LEU A 277 7.54 -2.61 9.37
CA LEU A 277 6.70 -3.79 9.21
C LEU A 277 7.40 -4.78 8.27
N ASP A 278 7.54 -6.03 8.69
CA ASP A 278 8.25 -7.07 7.91
C ASP A 278 7.42 -7.53 6.69
N LEU A 279 6.45 -8.42 6.89
CA LEU A 279 5.57 -9.00 5.87
C LEU A 279 4.40 -8.04 5.57
N GLY A 280 4.70 -6.78 5.31
CA GLY A 280 3.74 -5.71 5.10
C GLY A 280 4.40 -4.39 4.74
N GLN A 281 3.56 -3.35 4.70
CA GLN A 281 3.96 -1.98 4.43
C GLN A 281 3.17 -0.99 5.27
N LEU A 282 3.87 0.01 5.81
CA LEU A 282 3.24 1.20 6.39
C LEU A 282 2.79 2.14 5.28
N ILE A 283 1.57 2.67 5.43
CA ILE A 283 0.92 3.53 4.45
C ILE A 283 1.04 4.99 4.87
N SER A 284 0.74 5.30 6.13
CA SER A 284 0.89 6.64 6.69
C SER A 284 0.93 6.59 8.21
N MET A 285 1.50 7.64 8.81
CA MET A 285 1.47 7.86 10.26
C MET A 285 1.09 9.31 10.50
N SER A 286 0.01 9.56 11.24
CA SER A 286 -0.47 10.91 11.52
C SER A 286 -0.79 11.08 13.00
N PRO A 287 -0.54 12.26 13.61
CA PRO A 287 -1.00 12.54 14.96
C PRO A 287 -2.51 12.27 15.10
N ARG A 288 -2.93 11.76 16.25
CA ARG A 288 -4.36 11.61 16.53
C ARG A 288 -4.99 13.01 16.64
N LEU A 289 -6.15 13.16 16.00
CA LEU A 289 -7.00 14.34 16.13
C LEU A 289 -7.98 14.14 17.30
N VAL A 290 -8.07 15.12 18.18
CA VAL A 290 -8.88 15.04 19.40
C VAL A 290 -10.03 16.04 19.29
N TYR A 291 -11.23 15.49 19.09
CA TYR A 291 -12.48 16.25 19.13
C TYR A 291 -13.13 16.15 20.52
N PRO A 292 -13.89 17.17 20.96
CA PRO A 292 -14.65 17.14 22.21
C PRO A 292 -15.91 16.27 22.05
N VAL A 293 -15.74 14.95 22.03
CA VAL A 293 -16.79 13.97 21.71
C VAL A 293 -18.02 14.05 22.63
N GLU A 294 -17.82 14.30 23.93
CA GLU A 294 -18.91 14.39 24.93
C GLU A 294 -19.85 15.58 24.68
N ASP A 295 -19.30 16.69 24.18
CA ASP A 295 -20.04 17.92 23.90
C ASP A 295 -20.17 18.19 22.40
N TRP A 296 -19.91 17.20 21.55
CA TRP A 296 -19.84 17.34 20.09
C TRP A 296 -21.04 18.11 19.52
N GLU A 297 -22.26 17.74 19.92
CA GLU A 297 -23.50 18.34 19.42
C GLU A 297 -23.70 19.82 19.82
N LYS A 298 -23.01 20.27 20.87
CA LYS A 298 -23.07 21.66 21.37
C LYS A 298 -21.93 22.53 20.85
N THR A 299 -20.92 21.93 20.25
CA THR A 299 -19.75 22.67 19.74
C THR A 299 -20.07 23.49 18.48
N ARG A 300 -19.21 24.46 18.16
CA ARG A 300 -19.37 25.32 16.98
C ARG A 300 -19.00 24.59 15.68
N GLN A 301 -19.60 24.99 14.56
CA GLN A 301 -19.20 24.52 13.22
C GLN A 301 -17.72 24.80 12.92
N ASN A 302 -17.12 23.96 12.06
CA ASN A 302 -15.71 24.00 11.69
C ASN A 302 -14.78 24.07 12.91
N LEU A 303 -15.10 23.33 13.98
CA LEU A 303 -14.22 23.26 15.13
C LEU A 303 -13.00 22.43 14.76
N GLU A 304 -11.83 23.08 14.70
CA GLU A 304 -10.57 22.38 14.53
C GLU A 304 -10.30 21.48 15.75
N PRO A 305 -9.91 20.21 15.53
CA PRO A 305 -9.52 19.33 16.61
C PRO A 305 -8.16 19.73 17.18
N ASP A 306 -7.96 19.43 18.46
CA ASP A 306 -6.61 19.43 19.03
C ASP A 306 -5.79 18.28 18.44
N THR A 307 -4.46 18.38 18.49
CA THR A 307 -3.56 17.30 18.09
C THR A 307 -2.79 16.76 19.29
N THR A 308 -2.64 15.44 19.35
CA THR A 308 -1.75 14.80 20.32
C THR A 308 -0.56 14.16 19.62
N PHE A 309 0.64 14.48 20.10
CA PHE A 309 1.90 13.96 19.56
C PHE A 309 2.44 12.74 20.32
N SER A 310 1.72 12.29 21.35
CA SER A 310 1.98 11.03 22.06
C SER A 310 1.11 9.88 21.58
N GLU A 311 0.08 10.16 20.76
CA GLU A 311 -0.76 9.15 20.12
C GLU A 311 -0.75 9.37 18.60
N VAL A 312 -0.39 8.34 17.85
CA VAL A 312 -0.23 8.39 16.40
C VAL A 312 -1.09 7.32 15.76
N VAL A 313 -1.90 7.71 14.79
CA VAL A 313 -2.65 6.77 13.94
C VAL A 313 -1.72 6.23 12.88
N VAL A 314 -1.49 4.92 12.90
CA VAL A 314 -0.67 4.18 11.94
C VAL A 314 -1.59 3.45 10.98
N GLU A 315 -1.47 3.74 9.69
CA GLU A 315 -2.12 2.98 8.63
C GLU A 315 -1.16 1.97 8.02
N TYR A 316 -1.62 0.74 7.80
CA TYR A 316 -0.77 -0.33 7.30
C TYR A 316 -1.56 -1.38 6.51
N ALA A 317 -0.85 -2.14 5.68
CA ALA A 317 -1.35 -3.37 5.06
C ALA A 317 -0.30 -4.47 5.27
N SER A 318 -0.72 -5.66 5.69
CA SER A 318 0.21 -6.72 6.06
C SER A 318 -0.38 -8.12 5.96
N HIS A 319 0.50 -9.11 5.93
CA HIS A 319 0.18 -10.48 6.25
C HIS A 319 -0.24 -10.59 7.74
N GLU A 320 -1.03 -11.61 8.10
CA GLU A 320 -1.50 -11.81 9.48
C GLU A 320 -0.42 -12.22 10.48
N ASP A 321 0.71 -12.71 9.96
CA ASP A 321 1.90 -13.07 10.72
C ASP A 321 2.95 -11.97 10.80
N ALA A 322 2.67 -10.81 10.19
CA ALA A 322 3.60 -9.70 10.23
C ALA A 322 3.85 -9.23 11.67
N ALA A 323 4.94 -8.50 11.85
CA ALA A 323 5.33 -7.89 13.10
C ALA A 323 5.75 -6.45 12.88
N PHE A 324 5.25 -5.57 13.74
CA PHE A 324 5.79 -4.23 13.88
C PHE A 324 7.15 -4.31 14.58
N HIS A 325 8.12 -3.60 14.04
CA HIS A 325 9.45 -3.41 14.59
C HIS A 325 9.58 -1.95 15.04
N ILE A 326 9.77 -1.74 16.33
CA ILE A 326 9.91 -0.41 16.93
C ILE A 326 11.41 -0.11 17.11
N GLY A 327 11.79 1.17 17.01
CA GLY A 327 13.18 1.62 17.07
C GLY A 327 13.93 1.30 18.39
N ASP A 328 13.21 0.96 19.46
CA ASP A 328 13.78 0.48 20.73
C ASP A 328 14.06 -1.03 20.74
N GLY A 329 13.86 -1.71 19.60
CA GLY A 329 13.99 -3.16 19.44
C GLY A 329 12.72 -3.94 19.79
N THR A 330 11.66 -3.28 20.26
CA THR A 330 10.39 -3.94 20.57
C THR A 330 9.76 -4.51 19.29
N ARG A 331 9.27 -5.74 19.37
CA ARG A 331 8.54 -6.42 18.29
C ARG A 331 7.13 -6.76 18.73
N ILE A 332 6.13 -6.30 17.97
CA ILE A 332 4.70 -6.55 18.26
C ILE A 332 4.08 -7.28 17.07
N LEU A 333 3.59 -8.50 17.29
CA LEU A 333 2.90 -9.26 16.24
C LEU A 333 1.55 -8.62 15.91
N VAL A 334 1.20 -8.55 14.62
CA VAL A 334 -0.09 -7.95 14.17
C VAL A 334 -1.31 -8.66 14.81
N ARG A 335 -1.20 -9.96 15.08
CA ARG A 335 -2.26 -10.73 15.75
C ARG A 335 -2.42 -10.44 17.24
N ASP A 336 -1.43 -9.79 17.84
CA ASP A 336 -1.37 -9.49 19.28
C ASP A 336 -1.60 -8.00 19.58
N LEU A 337 -1.99 -7.21 18.57
CA LEU A 337 -2.40 -5.82 18.75
C LEU A 337 -3.52 -5.72 19.81
N GLY A 338 -3.40 -4.74 20.71
CA GLY A 338 -4.30 -4.54 21.84
C GLY A 338 -4.11 -5.51 23.02
N LYS A 339 -3.20 -6.50 22.93
CA LYS A 339 -2.88 -7.42 24.04
C LYS A 339 -1.54 -7.11 24.71
N CYS A 340 -0.67 -6.38 24.03
CA CYS A 340 0.68 -6.10 24.48
C CYS A 340 0.82 -4.61 24.84
N THR A 341 1.07 -4.34 26.12
CA THR A 341 1.72 -3.10 26.56
C THR A 341 3.19 -3.46 26.79
N SER A 342 4.11 -2.76 26.12
CA SER A 342 5.53 -3.00 26.35
C SER A 342 5.94 -2.50 27.75
N GLN A 343 7.13 -2.88 28.22
CA GLN A 343 7.66 -2.41 29.51
C GLN A 343 7.84 -0.89 29.59
N ASN A 344 7.73 -0.17 28.46
CA ASN A 344 7.94 1.27 28.33
C ASN A 344 6.63 2.06 28.11
N ASP A 345 5.47 1.53 28.51
CA ASP A 345 4.14 2.12 28.26
C ASP A 345 3.79 2.34 26.76
N LEU A 346 4.56 1.74 25.85
CA LEU A 346 4.23 1.74 24.43
C LEU A 346 3.15 0.70 24.17
N SER A 347 2.08 1.13 23.51
CA SER A 347 0.98 0.24 23.12
C SER A 347 0.57 0.50 21.68
N LEU A 348 0.18 -0.57 21.00
CA LEU A 348 -0.36 -0.50 19.64
C LEU A 348 -1.72 -1.20 19.63
N GLU A 349 -2.77 -0.40 19.51
CA GLU A 349 -4.15 -0.85 19.59
C GLU A 349 -4.81 -0.83 18.21
N PRO A 350 -5.55 -1.86 17.80
CA PRO A 350 -6.25 -1.83 16.54
C PRO A 350 -7.37 -0.77 16.59
N ILE A 351 -7.47 0.04 15.54
CA ILE A 351 -8.62 0.92 15.33
C ILE A 351 -9.65 0.14 14.51
N ALA A 352 -10.91 0.22 14.92
CA ALA A 352 -12.00 -0.50 14.25
C ALA A 352 -12.06 -0.14 12.76
N PRO A 353 -12.17 -1.12 11.85
CA PRO A 353 -12.25 -0.84 10.43
C PRO A 353 -13.61 -0.21 10.09
N ALA A 354 -13.59 0.74 9.17
CA ALA A 354 -14.79 1.31 8.57
C ALA A 354 -15.26 0.40 7.42
N ASP A 355 -16.07 -0.60 7.75
CA ASP A 355 -16.54 -1.62 6.81
C ASP A 355 -18.07 -1.63 6.61
N GLN A 356 -18.82 -0.95 7.47
CA GLN A 356 -20.28 -0.88 7.35
C GLN A 356 -20.65 0.15 6.29
N ARG A 357 -21.11 -0.33 5.14
CA ARG A 357 -21.60 0.54 4.06
C ARG A 357 -22.95 1.17 4.43
N VAL A 358 -22.97 2.50 4.46
CA VAL A 358 -24.16 3.29 4.80
C VAL A 358 -24.46 4.31 3.70
N ILE A 359 -25.73 4.40 3.34
CA ILE A 359 -26.26 5.49 2.51
C ILE A 359 -26.57 6.67 3.42
N LEU A 360 -25.94 7.82 3.18
CA LEU A 360 -26.26 9.06 3.86
C LEU A 360 -27.17 9.91 2.95
N ARG A 361 -28.31 10.34 3.49
CA ARG A 361 -29.22 11.28 2.85
C ARG A 361 -29.41 12.52 3.71
N VAL A 362 -29.39 13.67 3.07
CA VAL A 362 -29.65 14.97 3.68
C VAL A 362 -30.80 15.59 2.92
N VAL A 363 -31.94 15.74 3.60
CA VAL A 363 -33.21 16.13 2.97
C VAL A 363 -33.78 17.38 3.62
N GLU A 364 -34.54 18.16 2.85
CA GLU A 364 -35.33 19.25 3.39
C GLU A 364 -36.50 18.71 4.22
N ALA A 365 -36.64 19.19 5.46
CA ALA A 365 -37.67 18.78 6.41
C ALA A 365 -39.07 18.87 5.81
N GLY A 366 -39.89 17.85 6.06
CA GLY A 366 -41.24 17.75 5.48
C GLY A 366 -41.29 17.43 3.98
N THR A 367 -40.14 17.32 3.32
CA THR A 367 -40.04 16.87 1.93
C THR A 367 -39.08 15.67 1.81
N LYS A 368 -38.94 15.12 0.61
CA LYS A 368 -37.91 14.11 0.29
C LYS A 368 -36.82 14.65 -0.62
N LYS A 369 -36.73 15.98 -0.76
CA LYS A 369 -35.80 16.64 -1.67
C LYS A 369 -34.40 16.64 -1.04
N LEU A 370 -33.42 16.11 -1.77
CA LEU A 370 -32.03 16.15 -1.35
C LEU A 370 -31.51 17.59 -1.37
N LEU A 371 -30.72 17.93 -0.35
CA LEU A 371 -30.10 19.24 -0.23
C LEU A 371 -28.58 19.11 -0.29
N PRO A 372 -27.92 19.83 -1.23
CA PRO A 372 -26.47 19.97 -1.21
C PRO A 372 -26.01 20.60 0.10
N VAL A 373 -24.94 20.04 0.69
CA VAL A 373 -24.37 20.47 1.97
C VAL A 373 -22.87 20.22 2.02
N LYS A 374 -22.19 20.90 2.94
CA LYS A 374 -20.86 20.51 3.38
C LYS A 374 -20.99 19.49 4.52
N LEU A 375 -20.25 18.39 4.39
CA LEU A 375 -20.28 17.24 5.28
C LEU A 375 -18.90 17.01 5.89
N HIS A 376 -18.87 16.85 7.19
CA HIS A 376 -17.75 16.27 7.92
C HIS A 376 -18.23 15.02 8.69
N VAL A 377 -17.42 13.97 8.67
CA VAL A 377 -17.64 12.77 9.48
C VAL A 377 -16.29 12.30 10.02
N HIS A 378 -16.23 11.99 11.32
CA HIS A 378 -15.07 11.33 11.93
C HIS A 378 -15.47 10.18 12.84
N GLY A 379 -14.56 9.23 13.02
CA GLY A 379 -14.69 8.13 13.97
C GLY A 379 -14.22 8.49 15.38
N PRO A 380 -14.30 7.58 16.36
CA PRO A 380 -14.05 7.89 17.77
C PRO A 380 -12.59 8.27 18.10
N ILE A 381 -11.66 7.99 17.19
CA ILE A 381 -10.24 8.34 17.34
C ILE A 381 -9.92 9.65 16.58
N GLY A 382 -10.94 10.33 16.03
CA GLY A 382 -10.82 11.58 15.29
C GLY A 382 -10.38 11.39 13.84
N GLU A 383 -10.32 10.16 13.36
CA GLU A 383 -9.98 9.85 11.98
C GLU A 383 -11.09 10.29 11.03
N TYR A 384 -10.72 11.03 9.98
CA TYR A 384 -11.67 11.46 8.94
C TYR A 384 -12.25 10.24 8.18
N LEU A 385 -13.57 10.25 8.02
CA LEU A 385 -14.33 9.24 7.29
C LEU A 385 -14.88 9.86 6.01
N ALA A 386 -14.16 9.66 4.91
CA ALA A 386 -14.54 10.17 3.60
C ALA A 386 -15.64 9.30 2.94
N PRO A 387 -16.58 9.89 2.18
CA PRO A 387 -17.40 9.14 1.23
C PRO A 387 -16.56 8.33 0.24
N LEU A 388 -17.12 7.26 -0.31
CA LEU A 388 -16.39 6.31 -1.18
C LEU A 388 -15.82 6.94 -2.45
N ASP A 389 -16.47 7.98 -2.96
CA ASP A 389 -16.09 8.73 -4.15
C ASP A 389 -15.32 10.01 -3.78
N ARG A 390 -14.70 10.06 -2.60
CA ARG A 390 -13.89 11.18 -2.11
C ARG A 390 -12.50 10.73 -1.68
N MET A 391 -11.58 11.69 -1.67
CA MET A 391 -10.20 11.46 -1.26
C MET A 391 -10.13 11.43 0.27
N ARG A 392 -9.62 10.33 0.83
CA ARG A 392 -9.35 10.22 2.27
C ARG A 392 -8.27 11.19 2.77
N ASN A 393 -7.34 11.52 1.87
CA ASN A 393 -6.21 12.42 2.08
C ASN A 393 -6.31 13.45 0.95
N PRO A 394 -7.15 14.48 1.09
CA PRO A 394 -7.26 15.52 0.09
C PRO A 394 -5.93 16.28 -0.06
N ASN A 395 -5.74 17.01 -1.17
CA ASN A 395 -4.54 17.82 -1.41
C ASN A 395 -4.88 19.31 -1.24
N PRO A 396 -4.28 20.05 -0.30
CA PRO A 396 -4.50 21.49 -0.18
C PRO A 396 -3.63 22.32 -1.14
N GLU A 397 -2.69 21.72 -1.85
CA GLU A 397 -1.72 22.43 -2.68
C GLU A 397 -2.35 23.04 -3.94
N TRP A 398 -1.82 24.21 -4.31
CA TRP A 398 -2.39 25.05 -5.33
C TRP A 398 -2.18 24.46 -6.73
N PHE A 399 -3.23 24.44 -7.54
CA PHE A 399 -3.25 23.89 -8.91
C PHE A 399 -3.03 22.38 -9.03
N GLU A 400 -3.01 21.65 -7.93
CA GLU A 400 -2.76 20.21 -7.95
C GLU A 400 -4.09 19.42 -7.95
N ASN A 401 -5.05 19.78 -7.09
CA ASN A 401 -6.33 19.07 -6.98
C ASN A 401 -7.54 20.01 -6.92
N TYR A 402 -8.62 19.67 -7.63
CA TYR A 402 -9.86 20.46 -7.72
C TYR A 402 -11.09 19.63 -7.32
N SER A 403 -10.93 18.81 -6.28
CA SER A 403 -11.99 18.01 -5.70
C SER A 403 -12.94 18.88 -4.84
N PRO A 404 -14.17 18.43 -4.58
CA PRO A 404 -15.12 19.12 -3.68
C PRO A 404 -14.72 18.96 -2.19
N ASP A 405 -13.43 18.91 -1.89
CA ASP A 405 -12.92 18.74 -0.54
C ASP A 405 -12.63 20.13 0.07
N PHE A 406 -12.89 20.27 1.36
CA PHE A 406 -12.76 21.53 2.08
C PHE A 406 -11.80 21.39 3.26
N PHE A 407 -10.78 22.25 3.29
CA PHE A 407 -9.79 22.32 4.35
C PHE A 407 -10.09 23.44 5.32
N HIS A 408 -10.22 23.09 6.59
CA HIS A 408 -10.21 24.05 7.70
C HIS A 408 -9.24 23.54 8.77
N GLY A 409 -7.95 23.85 8.57
CA GLY A 409 -6.87 23.23 9.33
C GLY A 409 -6.97 21.70 9.27
N ASN A 410 -7.03 21.05 10.43
CA ASN A 410 -7.17 19.59 10.54
C ASN A 410 -8.63 19.09 10.49
N HIS A 411 -9.60 19.98 10.35
CA HIS A 411 -11.02 19.63 10.21
C HIS A 411 -11.40 19.49 8.73
N LEU A 412 -11.22 18.29 8.19
CA LEU A 412 -11.49 17.99 6.78
C LEU A 412 -12.97 17.79 6.53
N SER A 413 -13.51 18.45 5.51
CA SER A 413 -14.90 18.28 5.07
C SER A 413 -14.97 18.02 3.57
N THR A 414 -16.15 17.66 3.07
CA THR A 414 -16.40 17.51 1.63
C THR A 414 -17.81 17.95 1.29
N TYR A 415 -18.00 18.47 0.08
CA TYR A 415 -19.32 18.84 -0.42
C TYR A 415 -20.01 17.63 -1.06
N ILE A 416 -21.28 17.45 -0.70
CA ILE A 416 -22.14 16.39 -1.22
C ILE A 416 -23.44 16.98 -1.75
N SER A 417 -24.08 16.30 -2.70
CA SER A 417 -25.36 16.73 -3.28
C SER A 417 -26.56 16.54 -2.34
N GLY A 418 -26.30 16.21 -1.08
CA GLY A 418 -27.26 15.66 -0.12
C GLY A 418 -27.32 14.14 -0.13
N PHE A 419 -26.56 13.48 -1.00
CA PHE A 419 -26.42 12.03 -1.04
C PHE A 419 -24.95 11.64 -1.01
N ALA A 420 -24.62 10.63 -0.21
CA ALA A 420 -23.29 10.01 -0.20
C ALA A 420 -23.39 8.52 0.17
N ILE A 421 -22.42 7.72 -0.29
CA ILE A 421 -22.19 6.38 0.22
C ILE A 421 -20.88 6.45 1.02
N ILE A 422 -20.92 6.01 2.27
CA ILE A 422 -19.79 6.09 3.20
C ILE A 422 -19.64 4.74 3.91
N ASP A 423 -18.40 4.30 4.07
CA ASP A 423 -18.10 3.16 4.94
C ASP A 423 -17.79 3.69 6.34
N LEU A 424 -18.47 3.15 7.36
CA LEU A 424 -18.38 3.60 8.75
C LEU A 424 -17.94 2.45 9.66
N PRO A 425 -17.19 2.75 10.75
CA PRO A 425 -16.92 1.76 11.79
C PRO A 425 -18.21 1.47 12.57
N LEU A 426 -18.28 0.28 13.18
CA LEU A 426 -19.32 0.00 14.17
C LEU A 426 -19.04 0.81 15.44
N GLY A 427 -20.11 1.27 16.11
CA GLY A 427 -20.03 2.17 17.26
C GLY A 427 -20.30 3.62 16.90
N GLU A 428 -19.82 4.55 17.73
CA GLU A 428 -20.12 5.98 17.58
C GLU A 428 -19.34 6.62 16.43
N ILE A 429 -20.05 7.42 15.64
CA ILE A 429 -19.48 8.36 14.67
C ILE A 429 -20.05 9.74 14.89
N PHE A 430 -19.28 10.75 14.53
CA PHE A 430 -19.59 12.15 14.76
C PHE A 430 -19.74 12.85 13.42
N LEU A 431 -20.91 13.41 13.17
CA LEU A 431 -21.27 14.03 11.91
C LEU A 431 -21.53 15.52 12.11
N GLU A 432 -21.03 16.33 11.19
CA GLU A 432 -21.35 17.75 11.04
C GLU A 432 -21.84 18.03 9.61
N ILE A 433 -22.96 18.77 9.52
CA ILE A 433 -23.55 19.25 8.28
C ILE A 433 -23.75 20.76 8.39
N THR A 434 -23.26 21.47 7.39
CA THR A 434 -23.45 22.91 7.25
C THR A 434 -24.05 23.25 5.88
N LYS A 435 -24.87 24.30 5.84
CA LYS A 435 -25.55 24.76 4.62
C LYS A 435 -25.81 26.27 4.63
N GLY A 436 -24.83 27.05 4.18
CA GLY A 436 -24.93 28.51 4.12
C GLY A 436 -25.39 29.15 5.45
N PHE A 437 -26.06 30.29 5.36
CA PHE A 437 -26.47 31.07 6.54
C PHE A 437 -27.92 30.86 6.97
N GLU A 438 -28.78 30.30 6.12
CA GLU A 438 -30.21 30.13 6.40
C GLU A 438 -30.52 28.91 7.26
N VAL A 439 -29.57 28.00 7.40
CA VAL A 439 -29.71 26.72 8.11
C VAL A 439 -28.79 26.73 9.32
N LYS A 440 -29.33 26.33 10.47
CA LYS A 440 -28.52 26.10 11.66
C LYS A 440 -27.60 24.88 11.42
N PRO A 441 -26.30 24.97 11.71
CA PRO A 441 -25.39 23.83 11.62
C PRO A 441 -25.91 22.64 12.42
N ILE A 442 -25.84 21.45 11.83
CA ILE A 442 -26.26 20.21 12.47
C ILE A 442 -25.01 19.44 12.87
N ARG A 443 -24.90 19.11 14.15
CA ARG A 443 -23.87 18.23 14.68
C ARG A 443 -24.58 17.12 15.44
N LYS A 444 -24.32 15.86 15.07
CA LYS A 444 -24.98 14.70 15.66
C LYS A 444 -24.00 13.56 15.88
N THR A 445 -24.22 12.82 16.94
CA THR A 445 -23.58 11.52 17.15
C THR A 445 -24.52 10.41 16.71
N PHE A 446 -24.02 9.46 15.92
CA PHE A 446 -24.76 8.27 15.50
C PHE A 446 -24.05 7.01 15.99
N ASN A 447 -24.80 6.06 16.51
CA ASN A 447 -24.29 4.73 16.82
C ASN A 447 -24.58 3.77 15.65
N ILE A 448 -23.52 3.29 14.99
CA ILE A 448 -23.59 2.43 13.82
C ILE A 448 -23.58 0.95 14.24
N THR A 449 -24.55 0.19 13.74
CA THR A 449 -24.65 -1.26 13.95
C THR A 449 -24.57 -2.01 12.62
N PRO A 450 -24.41 -3.35 12.62
CA PRO A 450 -24.45 -4.14 11.38
C PRO A 450 -25.74 -3.95 10.55
N GLU A 451 -26.84 -3.59 11.21
CA GLU A 451 -28.16 -3.35 10.60
C GLU A 451 -28.29 -1.93 10.00
N THR A 452 -27.44 -0.96 10.37
CA THR A 452 -27.50 0.40 9.86
C THR A 452 -27.16 0.44 8.37
N LYS A 453 -28.16 0.58 7.48
CA LYS A 453 -27.94 0.70 6.02
C LYS A 453 -28.13 2.12 5.49
N GLU A 454 -28.87 2.95 6.22
CA GLU A 454 -29.17 4.31 5.82
C GLU A 454 -29.17 5.23 7.05
N ILE A 455 -28.64 6.45 6.87
CA ILE A 455 -28.79 7.57 7.78
C ILE A 455 -29.46 8.69 7.00
N THR A 456 -30.61 9.17 7.47
CA THR A 456 -31.28 10.35 6.92
C THR A 456 -31.23 11.49 7.92
N VAL A 457 -30.71 12.63 7.50
CA VAL A 457 -30.67 13.87 8.28
C VAL A 457 -31.60 14.89 7.63
N GLU A 458 -32.63 15.30 8.36
CA GLU A 458 -33.53 16.37 7.92
C GLU A 458 -32.96 17.73 8.29
N ILE A 459 -33.06 18.67 7.36
CA ILE A 459 -32.65 20.07 7.50
C ILE A 459 -33.88 20.97 7.44
N GLU A 460 -33.99 21.85 8.42
CA GLU A 460 -34.96 22.93 8.44
C GLU A 460 -34.25 24.28 8.38
N LYS A 461 -34.84 25.24 7.66
CA LYS A 461 -34.35 26.62 7.62
C LYS A 461 -34.68 27.32 8.95
N ALA A 462 -33.68 27.97 9.52
CA ALA A 462 -33.87 28.87 10.66
C ALA A 462 -34.18 30.30 10.20
N LEU A 463 -33.76 30.67 8.99
CA LEU A 463 -33.97 31.99 8.39
C LEU A 463 -34.51 31.83 6.96
N HIS A 464 -35.35 32.78 6.55
CA HIS A 464 -36.03 32.78 5.23
C HIS A 464 -35.67 34.03 4.43
N TRP A 465 -34.38 34.36 4.34
CA TRP A 465 -33.93 35.60 3.71
C TRP A 465 -34.23 35.64 2.22
N ARG A 466 -34.09 34.51 1.53
CA ARG A 466 -34.38 34.41 0.09
C ARG A 466 -35.85 34.63 -0.22
N GLU A 467 -36.73 34.04 0.57
CA GLU A 467 -38.17 34.23 0.47
C GLU A 467 -38.55 35.70 0.73
N ASN A 468 -37.72 36.43 1.46
CA ASN A 468 -37.83 37.86 1.71
C ASN A 468 -37.03 38.74 0.72
N GLY A 469 -36.53 38.17 -0.40
CA GLY A 469 -35.90 38.91 -1.49
C GLY A 469 -34.40 39.17 -1.37
N TRP A 470 -33.71 38.57 -0.41
CA TRP A 470 -32.25 38.67 -0.29
C TRP A 470 -31.53 37.67 -1.20
N VAL A 471 -30.36 38.06 -1.72
CA VAL A 471 -29.52 37.22 -2.58
C VAL A 471 -28.12 37.12 -1.98
N THR A 472 -27.63 35.89 -1.79
CA THR A 472 -26.23 35.64 -1.44
C THR A 472 -25.40 35.46 -2.71
N ALA A 473 -24.27 36.14 -2.81
CA ALA A 473 -23.41 36.07 -3.98
C ALA A 473 -21.95 35.86 -3.56
N ASP A 474 -21.25 35.01 -4.31
CA ASP A 474 -19.80 34.90 -4.26
C ASP A 474 -19.21 35.71 -5.42
N THR A 475 -18.40 36.70 -5.09
CA THR A 475 -17.84 37.63 -6.06
C THR A 475 -16.58 37.10 -6.73
N HIS A 476 -15.98 36.02 -6.22
CA HIS A 476 -14.66 35.59 -6.68
C HIS A 476 -14.39 34.09 -6.44
N VAL A 477 -14.38 33.30 -7.53
CA VAL A 477 -14.03 31.87 -7.50
C VAL A 477 -12.69 31.59 -8.17
N HIS A 478 -12.00 30.58 -7.66
CA HIS A 478 -10.69 30.17 -8.15
C HIS A 478 -10.70 28.71 -8.56
N PHE A 479 -10.38 28.45 -9.84
CA PHE A 479 -9.87 27.16 -10.31
C PHE A 479 -10.78 25.96 -10.02
N LEU A 480 -12.10 26.11 -10.07
CA LEU A 480 -13.03 24.99 -9.94
C LEU A 480 -13.53 24.51 -11.30
N SER A 481 -13.82 23.22 -11.40
CA SER A 481 -14.67 22.74 -12.50
C SER A 481 -16.07 23.35 -12.35
N PRO A 482 -16.81 23.62 -13.44
CA PRO A 482 -18.17 24.16 -13.34
C PRO A 482 -19.09 23.30 -12.47
N ALA A 483 -18.96 21.97 -12.53
CA ALA A 483 -19.75 21.05 -11.72
C ALA A 483 -19.42 21.14 -10.22
N THR A 484 -18.13 21.28 -9.88
CA THR A 484 -17.69 21.50 -8.50
C THR A 484 -18.20 22.84 -7.97
N ALA A 485 -18.00 23.93 -8.73
CA ALA A 485 -18.47 25.26 -8.35
C ALA A 485 -19.99 25.30 -8.09
N MET A 486 -20.79 24.66 -8.95
CA MET A 486 -22.23 24.55 -8.75
C MET A 486 -22.59 23.79 -7.47
N LEU A 487 -21.87 22.70 -7.18
CA LEU A 487 -22.09 21.91 -5.96
C LEU A 487 -21.75 22.71 -4.70
N GLU A 488 -20.56 23.33 -4.68
CA GLU A 488 -20.08 24.14 -3.56
C GLU A 488 -21.00 25.32 -3.30
N GLY A 489 -21.34 26.10 -4.34
CA GLY A 489 -22.24 27.23 -4.17
C GLY A 489 -23.63 26.79 -3.70
N ALA A 490 -24.17 25.67 -4.22
CA ALA A 490 -25.45 25.15 -3.73
C ALA A 490 -25.37 24.69 -2.26
N ALA A 491 -24.26 24.08 -1.85
CA ALA A 491 -24.01 23.62 -0.49
C ALA A 491 -23.82 24.79 0.49
N GLU A 492 -23.02 25.80 0.11
CA GLU A 492 -22.81 27.02 0.87
C GLU A 492 -23.99 28.00 0.79
N GLY A 493 -25.06 27.62 0.08
CA GLY A 493 -26.26 28.43 -0.03
C GLY A 493 -26.00 29.78 -0.72
N VAL A 494 -25.06 29.80 -1.68
CA VAL A 494 -24.79 30.92 -2.59
C VAL A 494 -25.76 30.85 -3.77
N ASN A 495 -26.37 31.99 -4.12
CA ASN A 495 -27.34 32.07 -5.21
C ASN A 495 -26.69 32.44 -6.55
N VAL A 496 -25.64 33.26 -6.51
CA VAL A 496 -24.91 33.74 -7.68
C VAL A 496 -23.43 33.52 -7.48
N ILE A 497 -22.79 32.89 -8.47
CA ILE A 497 -21.36 32.63 -8.50
C ILE A 497 -20.82 33.34 -9.74
N ASN A 498 -19.80 34.18 -9.57
CA ASN A 498 -19.14 34.90 -10.68
C ASN A 498 -18.34 33.95 -11.58
#